data_AF-A0A562J122-F1
#
_entry.id   AF-A0A562J122-F1
#
_cell.length_a   1.000
_cell.length_b   1.000
_cell.length_c   1.000
_cell.angle_alpha   90.00
_cell.angle_beta   90.00
_cell.angle_gamma   90.00
#
_symmetry.space_group_name_H-M   'P 1'
#
loop_
_entity.id
_entity.type
_entity.pdbx_description
1 polymer ?
#
loop_
_entity_poly.entity_id
_entity_poly.type
_entity_poly.pdbx_seq_one_letter_code
_entity_poly.pdbx_strand_id
1 'polypeptide(L)'
;MLLRRLNMGNLTVHGFRSSFRDWAAECTHYPREVCEMALAHRVAVGTEAAYWRGDVFEKRRALMMDWASYVTSTPSANNVLPMKRERG
;
A
#
# COMPACT_ATOMS: atom_id res chain seq x y z
N MET A 1 3.75 5.44 -20.38
CA MET A 1 3.43 5.09 -18.97
C MET A 1 2.04 5.59 -18.62
N LEU A 2 1.22 4.79 -17.90
CA LEU A 2 -0.18 5.08 -17.57
C LEU A 2 -0.39 6.47 -16.93
N LEU A 3 0.42 6.83 -15.94
CA LEU A 3 0.31 8.12 -15.22
C LEU A 3 0.48 9.34 -16.13
N ARG A 4 1.33 9.25 -17.17
CA ARG A 4 1.47 10.29 -18.18
C ARG A 4 0.21 10.47 -19.02
N ARG A 5 -0.51 9.37 -19.32
CA ARG A 5 -1.79 9.41 -20.06
C ARG A 5 -2.93 9.97 -19.21
N LEU A 6 -2.86 9.79 -17.89
CA LEU A 6 -3.80 10.34 -16.91
C LEU A 6 -3.47 11.79 -16.49
N ASN A 7 -2.46 12.42 -17.10
CA ASN A 7 -1.99 13.76 -16.77
C ASN A 7 -1.57 13.95 -15.29
N MET A 8 -1.15 12.88 -14.62
CA MET A 8 -0.69 12.90 -13.21
C MET A 8 0.84 12.99 -13.14
N GLY A 9 1.41 14.10 -13.62
CA GLY A 9 2.87 14.27 -13.75
C GLY A 9 3.63 14.33 -12.41
N ASN A 10 2.93 14.62 -11.32
CA ASN A 10 3.47 14.68 -9.96
C ASN A 10 3.45 13.34 -9.22
N LEU A 11 2.79 12.31 -9.77
CA LEU A 11 2.71 10.99 -9.17
C LEU A 11 3.69 10.04 -9.85
N THR A 12 4.34 9.19 -9.06
CA THR A 12 5.27 8.18 -9.59
C THR A 12 4.82 6.79 -9.18
N VAL A 13 5.13 5.80 -10.03
CA VAL A 13 4.87 4.39 -9.70
C VAL A 13 5.62 3.98 -8.44
N HIS A 14 6.81 4.54 -8.21
CA HIS A 14 7.57 4.31 -6.99
C HIS A 14 6.85 4.87 -5.75
N GLY A 15 6.30 6.09 -5.85
CA GLY A 15 5.49 6.70 -4.80
C GLY A 15 4.29 5.84 -4.41
N PHE A 16 3.54 5.33 -5.39
CA PHE A 16 2.43 4.41 -5.12
C PHE A 16 2.85 3.15 -4.37
N ARG A 17 3.99 2.55 -4.74
CA ARG A 17 4.51 1.36 -4.06
C ARG A 17 4.94 1.65 -2.63
N SER A 18 5.60 2.79 -2.39
CA SER A 18 5.98 3.22 -1.04
C SER A 18 4.75 3.40 -0.16
N SER A 19 3.77 4.18 -0.61
CA SER A 19 2.55 4.44 0.17
C SER A 19 1.79 3.16 0.52
N PHE A 20 1.68 2.21 -0.42
CA PHE A 20 1.12 0.89 -0.13
C PHE A 20 1.92 0.14 0.93
N ARG A 21 3.26 0.17 0.82
CA ARG A 21 4.15 -0.58 1.70
C ARG A 21 4.13 -0.05 3.12
N ASP A 22 4.13 1.27 3.26
CA ASP A 22 4.07 1.98 4.55
C ASP A 22 2.73 1.70 5.23
N TRP A 23 1.61 1.87 4.50
CA TRP A 23 0.29 1.52 5.00
C TRP A 23 0.20 0.06 5.47
N ALA A 24 0.69 -0.88 4.65
CA ALA A 24 0.62 -2.29 5.02
C ALA A 24 1.44 -2.60 6.27
N ALA A 25 2.57 -1.91 6.50
CA ALA A 25 3.40 -2.07 7.69
C ALA A 25 2.77 -1.46 8.95
N GLU A 26 2.16 -0.28 8.82
CA GLU A 26 1.73 0.52 9.98
C GLU A 26 0.27 0.27 10.38
N CYS A 27 -0.58 -0.07 9.41
CA CYS A 27 -2.03 -0.11 9.60
C CYS A 27 -2.61 -1.53 9.59
N THR A 28 -1.79 -2.56 9.34
CA THR A 28 -2.27 -3.94 9.18
C THR A 28 -1.37 -4.95 9.87
N HIS A 29 -1.82 -6.20 9.94
CA HIS A 29 -1.06 -7.32 10.50
C HIS A 29 -0.59 -8.31 9.41
N TYR A 30 -0.61 -7.90 8.14
CA TYR A 30 -0.19 -8.77 7.05
C TYR A 30 1.33 -9.02 7.13
N PRO A 31 1.79 -10.28 6.97
CA PRO A 31 3.21 -10.58 6.96
C PRO A 31 3.94 -9.85 5.83
N ARG A 32 5.20 -9.47 6.08
CA ARG A 32 6.03 -8.76 5.10
C ARG A 32 6.07 -9.49 3.76
N GLU A 33 6.20 -10.82 3.80
CA GLU A 33 6.26 -11.63 2.58
C GLU A 33 5.01 -11.49 1.70
N VAL A 34 3.82 -11.41 2.32
CA VAL A 34 2.55 -11.22 1.61
C VAL A 34 2.53 -9.86 0.92
N CYS A 35 2.97 -8.81 1.63
CA CYS A 35 3.05 -7.45 1.09
C CYS A 35 4.03 -7.33 -0.08
N GLU A 36 5.22 -7.93 0.04
CA GLU A 36 6.21 -7.92 -1.03
C GLU A 36 5.75 -8.73 -2.26
N MET A 37 5.11 -9.89 -2.06
CA MET A 37 4.55 -10.66 -3.18
C MET A 37 3.35 -9.98 -3.86
N ALA A 38 2.58 -9.16 -3.15
CA ALA A 38 1.53 -8.34 -3.75
C ALA A 38 2.12 -7.25 -4.69
N LEU A 39 3.35 -6.78 -4.40
CA LEU A 39 4.12 -5.90 -5.26
C LEU A 39 4.85 -6.62 -6.40
N ALA A 40 4.66 -7.93 -6.54
CA ALA A 40 5.42 -8.81 -7.43
C ALA A 40 6.94 -8.77 -7.18
N HIS A 41 7.35 -8.45 -5.95
CA HIS A 41 8.74 -8.55 -5.54
C HIS A 41 9.10 -10.00 -5.20
N ARG A 42 10.37 -10.34 -5.40
CA ARG A 42 10.91 -11.63 -4.99
C ARG A 42 11.23 -11.57 -3.49
N VAL A 43 10.61 -12.46 -2.71
CA VAL A 43 10.77 -12.46 -1.25
C VAL A 43 11.90 -13.37 -0.79
N ALA A 44 12.04 -14.54 -1.42
CA ALA A 44 13.00 -15.55 -1.01
C ALA A 44 14.30 -15.53 -1.84
N VAL A 45 15.42 -15.72 -1.15
CA VAL A 45 16.77 -15.83 -1.71
C VAL A 45 17.43 -17.13 -1.27
N GLY A 46 18.39 -17.64 -2.05
CA GLY A 46 19.14 -18.85 -1.70
C GLY A 46 18.25 -20.08 -1.46
N THR A 47 18.58 -20.87 -0.44
CA THR A 47 17.92 -22.14 -0.14
C THR A 47 16.47 -21.98 0.30
N GLU A 48 16.10 -20.87 0.95
CA GLU A 48 14.71 -20.59 1.35
C GLU A 48 13.75 -20.51 0.16
N ALA A 49 14.24 -20.06 -1.00
CA ALA A 49 13.45 -20.00 -2.22
C ALA A 49 12.98 -21.38 -2.69
N ALA A 50 13.71 -22.46 -2.38
CA ALA A 50 13.31 -23.82 -2.71
C ALA A 50 12.14 -24.34 -1.86
N TYR A 51 11.97 -23.79 -0.65
CA TYR A 51 10.87 -24.12 0.25
C TYR A 51 9.64 -23.22 0.03
N TRP A 52 9.83 -22.04 -0.57
CA TRP A 52 8.76 -21.11 -0.90
C TRP A 52 7.97 -21.54 -2.16
N ARG A 53 7.12 -22.57 -2.02
CA ARG A 53 6.36 -23.15 -3.15
C ARG A 53 5.00 -22.50 -3.39
N GLY A 54 4.46 -21.78 -2.42
CA GLY A 54 3.15 -21.14 -2.48
C GLY A 54 3.24 -19.66 -2.83
N ASP A 55 2.28 -19.15 -3.59
CA ASP A 55 2.14 -17.73 -3.92
C ASP A 55 1.26 -16.95 -2.93
N VAL A 56 0.80 -17.63 -1.88
CA VAL A 56 -0.14 -17.17 -0.84
C VAL A 56 -1.31 -16.35 -1.41
N PHE A 57 -1.83 -16.78 -2.56
CA PHE A 57 -2.82 -16.03 -3.34
C PHE A 57 -3.96 -15.44 -2.51
N GLU A 58 -4.61 -16.25 -1.66
CA GLU A 58 -5.73 -15.81 -0.84
C GLU A 58 -5.34 -14.72 0.17
N LYS A 59 -4.14 -14.78 0.76
CA LYS A 59 -3.65 -13.73 1.65
C LYS A 59 -3.39 -12.43 0.89
N ARG A 60 -2.86 -12.53 -0.33
CA ARG A 60 -2.68 -11.34 -1.20
C ARG A 60 -4.02 -10.76 -1.62
N ARG A 61 -5.02 -11.60 -1.91
CA ARG A 61 -6.38 -11.17 -2.25
C ARG A 61 -6.99 -10.39 -1.10
N ALA A 62 -6.93 -10.91 0.12
CA ALA A 62 -7.42 -10.22 1.32
C ALA A 62 -6.72 -8.86 1.52
N LEU A 63 -5.38 -8.83 1.44
CA LEU A 63 -4.59 -7.60 1.54
C LEU A 63 -4.99 -6.54 0.49
N MET A 64 -5.21 -6.96 -0.77
CA MET A 64 -5.63 -6.05 -1.84
C MET A 64 -7.07 -5.54 -1.64
N MET A 65 -7.97 -6.35 -1.06
CA MET A 65 -9.32 -5.92 -0.71
C MET A 65 -9.29 -4.85 0.39
N ASP A 66 -8.51 -5.07 1.45
CA ASP A 66 -8.36 -4.11 2.55
C ASP A 66 -7.72 -2.81 2.06
N TRP A 67 -6.71 -2.91 1.18
CA TRP A 67 -6.10 -1.75 0.56
C TRP A 67 -7.09 -0.95 -0.27
N ALA A 68 -7.87 -1.63 -1.11
CA ALA A 68 -8.92 -1.00 -1.91
C ALA A 68 -9.94 -0.28 -1.02
N SER A 69 -10.38 -0.93 0.06
CA SER A 69 -11.29 -0.32 1.03
C SER A 69 -10.68 0.93 1.67
N TYR A 70 -9.40 0.89 2.05
CA TYR A 70 -8.72 2.01 2.67
C TYR A 70 -8.62 3.22 1.74
N VAL A 71 -8.09 3.05 0.53
CA VAL A 71 -7.83 4.17 -0.40
C VAL A 71 -9.09 4.73 -1.06
N THR A 72 -10.19 3.97 -1.06
CA THR A 72 -11.49 4.44 -1.59
C THR A 72 -12.44 4.90 -0.49
N SER A 73 -12.10 4.70 0.77
CA SER A 73 -12.91 5.20 1.88
C SER A 73 -12.98 6.72 1.84
N THR A 74 -14.18 7.25 2.07
CA THR A 74 -14.36 8.70 2.23
C THR A 74 -13.86 9.09 3.63
N PRO A 75 -12.94 10.05 3.76
CA PRO A 75 -12.53 10.54 5.07
C PRO A 75 -13.75 11.03 5.85
N SER A 76 -13.88 10.65 7.12
CA SER A 76 -14.93 11.18 7.99
C SER A 76 -14.81 12.71 8.04
N ALA A 77 -15.90 13.42 7.69
CA ALA A 77 -15.94 14.87 7.56
C ALA A 77 -15.71 15.64 8.88
N ASN A 78 -15.57 14.94 10.02
CA ASN A 78 -15.81 15.53 11.34
C ASN A 78 -14.56 15.84 12.18
N ASN A 79 -13.34 15.68 11.64
CA ASN A 79 -12.11 15.84 12.44
C ASN A 79 -11.21 17.03 12.05
N VAL A 80 -11.67 17.92 11.17
CA VAL A 80 -10.91 19.12 10.80
C VAL A 80 -11.35 20.30 11.67
N LEU A 81 -10.60 20.55 12.76
CA LEU A 81 -10.76 21.79 13.53
C LEU A 81 -9.95 22.91 12.84
N PRO A 82 -10.58 24.02 12.44
CA PRO A 82 -9.84 25.16 11.90
C PRO A 82 -8.90 25.73 12.98
N MET A 83 -7.59 25.69 12.74
CA MET A 83 -6.61 26.36 13.59
C MET A 83 -6.82 27.88 13.49
N LYS A 84 -7.36 28.49 14.56
CA LYS A 84 -7.39 29.95 14.68
C LYS A 84 -5.97 30.46 14.80
N ARG A 85 -5.50 31.27 13.84
CA ARG A 85 -4.31 32.10 14.02
C ARG A 85 -4.65 33.19 15.03
N GLU A 86 -4.07 33.13 16.22
CA GLU A 86 -4.03 34.30 17.11
C GLU A 86 -3.25 35.40 16.39
N ARG A 87 -3.88 36.55 16.18
CA ARG A 87 -3.19 37.76 15.74
C ARG A 87 -2.61 38.40 17.00
N GLY A 88 -1.28 38.39 17.09
CA GLY A 88 -0.54 39.39 17.87
C GLY A 88 -0.55 40.74 17.17
#